data_AF-A0A2W5ZCZ6-F1
#
_entry.id   AF-A0A2W5ZCZ6-F1
#
_cell.length_a   1.000
_cell.length_b   1.000
_cell.length_c   1.000
_cell.angle_alpha   90.00
_cell.angle_beta   90.00
_cell.angle_gamma   90.00
#
_symmetry.space_group_name_H-M   'P 1'
#
loop_
_entity.id
_entity.type
_entity.pdbx_description
1 polymer ?
#
loop_
_entity_poly.entity_id
_entity_poly.type
_entity_poly.pdbx_seq_one_letter_code
_entity_poly.pdbx_strand_id
1 'polypeptide(L)'
;MGREIKLDGGEISLLKKIGLSGSPLHGRLLIDRIQEMEKGEFLDTLIGLIDQGYVISNKVNIRLMEDVEKALFRVNASYAKDLQDAVNPSRRRERERAQRVRRR
;
A
#
# COMPACT_ATOMS: atom_id res chain seq x y z
N MET A 1 19.05 -0.77 6.83
CA MET A 1 18.57 0.62 6.97
C MET A 1 17.07 0.59 6.76
N GLY A 2 16.28 0.65 7.83
CA GLY A 2 14.81 0.66 7.70
C GLY A 2 14.40 2.00 7.12
N ARG A 3 13.76 2.00 5.95
CA ARG A 3 13.18 3.22 5.41
C ARG A 3 11.98 3.54 6.30
N GLU A 4 11.95 4.73 6.91
CA GLU A 4 10.77 5.17 7.64
C GLU A 4 9.66 5.47 6.63
N ILE A 5 8.87 4.45 6.30
CA ILE A 5 7.67 4.61 5.51
C ILE A 5 6.63 5.29 6.41
N LYS A 6 6.35 6.55 6.11
CA LYS A 6 5.19 7.26 6.64
C LYS A 6 4.02 6.95 5.72
N LEU A 7 3.03 6.23 6.24
CA LEU A 7 1.78 5.96 5.55
C LEU A 7 0.65 6.66 6.30
N ASP A 8 -0.19 7.36 5.58
CA ASP A 8 -1.43 7.94 6.06
C ASP A 8 -2.54 6.88 6.16
N GLY A 9 -3.61 7.20 6.91
CA GLY A 9 -4.71 6.25 7.16
C GLY A 9 -5.35 5.70 5.89
N GLY A 10 -5.49 6.53 4.86
CA GLY A 10 -6.01 6.15 3.54
C GLY A 10 -5.07 5.19 2.80
N GLU A 11 -3.77 5.48 2.79
CA GLU A 11 -2.73 4.64 2.16
C GLU A 11 -2.66 3.25 2.78
N ILE A 12 -2.69 3.17 4.12
CA ILE A 12 -2.69 1.90 4.85
C ILE A 12 -3.92 1.07 4.46
N SER A 13 -5.09 1.71 4.39
CA SER A 13 -6.33 1.04 4.02
C SER A 13 -6.30 0.54 2.58
N LEU A 14 -5.74 1.34 1.66
CA LEU A 14 -5.52 0.95 0.27
C LEU A 14 -4.61 -0.27 0.17
N LEU A 15 -3.43 -0.22 0.79
CA LEU A 15 -2.44 -1.29 0.76
C LEU A 15 -2.98 -2.60 1.32
N LYS A 16 -3.81 -2.55 2.36
CA LYS A 16 -4.55 -3.71 2.87
C LYS A 16 -5.53 -4.27 1.84
N LYS A 17 -6.25 -3.41 1.11
CA LYS A 17 -7.20 -3.82 0.06
C LYS A 17 -6.53 -4.36 -1.19
N ILE A 18 -5.36 -3.84 -1.60
CA ILE A 18 -4.54 -4.38 -2.69
C ILE A 18 -3.98 -5.74 -2.31
N GLY A 19 -3.51 -5.87 -1.07
CA GLY A 19 -2.85 -7.05 -0.57
C GLY A 19 -1.33 -6.90 -0.63
N LEU A 20 -0.70 -7.11 0.53
CA LEU A 20 0.76 -7.02 0.71
C LEU A 20 1.52 -8.25 0.19
N SER A 21 0.80 -9.25 -0.33
CA SER A 21 1.38 -10.51 -0.82
C SER A 21 2.08 -10.37 -2.18
N GLY A 22 2.07 -9.18 -2.81
CA GLY A 22 2.70 -8.93 -4.11
C GLY A 22 1.91 -9.46 -5.31
N SER A 23 0.76 -10.11 -5.07
CA SER A 23 -0.14 -10.56 -6.13
C SER A 23 -0.76 -9.38 -6.86
N PRO A 24 -0.84 -9.40 -8.20
CA PRO A 24 -1.52 -8.36 -8.96
C PRO A 24 -3.03 -8.41 -8.70
N LEU A 25 -3.58 -7.27 -8.28
CA LEU A 25 -5.01 -7.05 -8.11
C LEU A 25 -5.55 -6.22 -9.27
N HIS A 26 -6.72 -6.60 -9.79
CA HIS A 26 -7.44 -5.79 -10.77
C HIS A 26 -7.97 -4.52 -10.12
N GLY A 27 -7.75 -3.38 -10.77
CA GLY A 27 -8.27 -2.09 -10.30
C GLY A 27 -9.78 -2.07 -10.18
N ARG A 28 -10.52 -2.79 -11.05
CA ARG A 28 -11.97 -2.97 -10.90
C ARG A 28 -12.38 -3.54 -9.54
N LEU A 29 -11.66 -4.56 -9.09
CA LEU A 29 -11.91 -5.22 -7.81
C LEU A 29 -11.46 -4.34 -6.64
N LEU A 30 -10.45 -3.50 -6.87
CA LEU A 30 -9.99 -2.50 -5.93
C LEU A 30 -11.06 -1.43 -5.71
N ILE A 31 -11.63 -0.89 -6.80
CA ILE A 31 -12.72 0.10 -6.83
C ILE A 31 -13.96 -0.41 -6.10
N ASP A 32 -14.32 -1.68 -6.32
CA ASP A 32 -15.44 -2.34 -5.63
C ASP A 32 -15.23 -2.36 -4.09
N ARG A 33 -14.00 -2.65 -3.65
CA ARG A 33 -13.63 -2.70 -2.22
C ARG A 33 -13.56 -1.33 -1.54
N ILE A 34 -13.42 -0.24 -2.29
CA ILE A 34 -13.35 1.15 -1.78
C ILE A 34 -14.69 1.88 -1.94
N GLN A 35 -15.83 1.19 -2.04
CA GLN A 35 -17.15 1.82 -2.07
C GLN A 35 -17.42 2.86 -0.95
N GLU A 36 -16.72 2.77 0.18
CA GLU A 36 -16.82 3.72 1.31
C GLU A 36 -15.88 4.94 1.22
N MET A 37 -14.92 4.95 0.27
CA MET A 37 -14.00 6.07 0.04
C MET A 37 -14.43 6.89 -1.17
N GLU A 38 -14.24 8.20 -1.10
CA GLU A 38 -14.48 9.07 -2.23
C GLU A 38 -13.52 8.74 -3.39
N LYS A 39 -14.05 8.64 -4.61
CA LYS A 39 -13.25 8.27 -5.80
C LYS A 39 -12.09 9.25 -6.07
N GLY A 40 -12.27 10.53 -5.74
CA GLY A 40 -11.24 11.56 -5.88
C GLY A 40 -10.08 11.34 -4.92
N GLU A 41 -10.38 11.21 -3.62
CA GLU A 41 -9.38 10.91 -2.59
C GLU A 41 -8.65 9.58 -2.85
N PHE A 42 -9.39 8.56 -3.31
CA PHE A 42 -8.82 7.29 -3.71
C PHE A 42 -7.80 7.42 -4.84
N LEU A 43 -8.15 8.17 -5.90
CA LEU A 43 -7.30 8.35 -7.06
C LEU A 43 -6.01 9.08 -6.65
N ASP A 44 -6.14 10.14 -5.86
CA ASP A 44 -5.01 10.92 -5.34
C ASP A 44 -4.07 10.05 -4.50
N THR A 45 -4.63 9.30 -3.54
CA THR A 45 -3.88 8.36 -2.68
C THR A 45 -3.17 7.28 -3.50
N LEU A 46 -3.85 6.69 -4.50
CA LEU A 46 -3.28 5.67 -5.37
C LEU A 46 -2.12 6.22 -6.21
N ILE A 47 -2.28 7.42 -6.77
CA ILE A 47 -1.23 8.10 -7.53
C ILE A 47 -0.03 8.38 -6.63
N GLY A 48 -0.26 8.87 -5.41
CA GLY A 48 0.80 9.09 -4.41
C GLY A 48 1.59 7.81 -4.10
N LEU A 49 0.90 6.69 -3.88
CA LEU A 49 1.54 5.39 -3.64
C LEU A 49 2.35 4.88 -4.84
N ILE A 50 1.92 5.18 -6.07
CA ILE A 50 2.65 4.82 -7.29
C ILE A 50 3.87 5.72 -7.46
N ASP A 51 3.74 7.03 -7.23
CA ASP A 51 4.82 8.02 -7.33
C ASP A 51 5.93 7.74 -6.32
N GLN A 52 5.55 7.37 -5.09
CA GLN A 52 6.49 6.91 -4.05
C GLN A 52 7.12 5.55 -4.35
N GLY A 53 6.63 4.83 -5.37
CA GLY A 53 7.13 3.53 -5.81
C GLY A 53 6.71 2.36 -4.91
N TYR A 54 5.73 2.55 -4.03
CA TYR A 54 5.19 1.50 -3.16
C TYR A 54 4.23 0.57 -3.90
N VAL A 55 3.49 1.11 -4.87
CA VAL A 55 2.59 0.35 -5.73
C VAL A 55 3.11 0.42 -7.17
N ILE A 56 3.13 -0.74 -7.84
CA ILE A 56 3.48 -0.85 -9.25
C ILE A 56 2.19 -1.09 -10.02
N SER A 57 1.90 -0.20 -10.96
CA SER A 57 0.86 -0.39 -11.96
C SER A 57 1.44 -0.97 -13.25
N ASN A 58 0.65 -1.79 -13.95
CA ASN A 58 1.03 -2.25 -15.31
C ASN A 58 0.85 -1.13 -16.37
N LYS A 59 -0.02 -0.16 -16.10
CA LYS A 59 -0.17 1.04 -16.93
C LYS A 59 0.80 2.13 -16.48
N VAL A 60 1.44 2.77 -17.45
CA VAL A 60 2.38 3.89 -17.24
C VAL A 60 1.65 5.21 -16.96
N ASN A 61 0.41 5.36 -17.44
CA ASN A 61 -0.36 6.61 -17.31
C ASN A 61 -1.74 6.29 -16.71
N ILE A 62 -1.96 6.70 -15.47
CA ILE A 62 -3.24 6.58 -14.77
C ILE A 62 -3.68 7.99 -14.42
N ARG A 63 -4.71 8.49 -15.13
CA ARG A 63 -5.24 9.84 -14.92
C ARG A 63 -6.72 9.83 -14.54
N LEU A 64 -7.43 8.77 -14.89
CA LEU A 64 -8.86 8.63 -14.69
C LEU A 64 -9.19 7.31 -13.98
N MET A 65 -10.36 7.25 -13.35
CA MET A 65 -10.87 6.01 -12.73
C MET A 65 -11.01 4.87 -13.74
N GLU A 66 -11.33 5.18 -15.00
CA GLU A 66 -11.40 4.19 -16.08
C GLU A 66 -10.03 3.55 -16.38
N ASP A 67 -8.95 4.30 -16.22
CA ASP A 67 -7.59 3.77 -16.35
C ASP A 67 -7.24 2.85 -15.20
N VAL A 68 -7.66 3.21 -13.98
CA VAL A 68 -7.52 2.36 -12.80
C VAL A 68 -8.26 1.06 -13.02
N GLU A 69 -9.52 1.11 -13.47
CA GLU A 69 -10.37 -0.07 -13.60
C GLU A 69 -9.78 -1.14 -14.53
N LYS A 70 -9.13 -0.71 -15.61
CA LYS A 70 -8.45 -1.55 -16.61
C LYS A 70 -7.00 -1.90 -16.23
N ALA A 71 -6.46 -1.32 -15.16
CA ALA A 71 -5.08 -1.55 -14.74
C ALA A 71 -4.98 -2.68 -13.71
N LEU A 72 -3.77 -3.23 -13.63
CA LEU A 72 -3.35 -4.15 -12.58
C LEU A 72 -2.42 -3.41 -11.63
N PHE A 73 -2.66 -3.58 -10.34
CA PHE A 73 -1.87 -3.00 -9.26
C PHE A 73 -1.26 -4.11 -8.42
N ARG A 74 0.02 -3.99 -8.11
CA ARG A 74 0.70 -4.86 -7.16
C ARG A 74 1.57 -4.04 -6.24
N VAL A 75 1.75 -4.52 -5.02
CA VAL A 75 2.73 -3.91 -4.10
C VAL A 75 4.15 -4.18 -4.62
N ASN A 76 5.01 -3.18 -4.53
CA ASN A 76 6.42 -3.32 -4.87
C ASN A 76 7.11 -4.26 -3.88
N ALA A 77 7.63 -5.38 -4.38
CA ALA A 77 8.31 -6.39 -3.56
C ALA A 77 9.52 -5.82 -2.79
N SER A 78 10.19 -4.77 -3.31
CA SER A 78 11.29 -4.10 -2.64
C SER A 78 10.86 -3.37 -1.36
N TYR A 79 9.59 -2.99 -1.26
CA TYR A 79 9.02 -2.28 -0.10
C TYR A 79 8.00 -3.14 0.67
N ALA A 80 7.63 -4.32 0.17
CA ALA A 80 6.57 -5.14 0.75
C ALA A 80 6.78 -5.44 2.25
N LYS A 81 8.03 -5.68 2.67
CA LYS A 81 8.38 -5.95 4.07
C LYS A 81 8.21 -4.71 4.96
N ASP A 82 8.69 -3.57 4.50
CA ASP A 82 8.57 -2.29 5.22
C ASP A 82 7.11 -1.80 5.24
N LEU A 83 6.37 -1.96 4.14
CA LEU A 83 4.94 -1.66 4.05
C LEU A 83 4.14 -2.57 4.98
N GLN A 84 4.49 -3.86 5.08
CA GLN A 84 3.84 -4.78 6.00
C GLN A 84 4.06 -4.40 7.47
N ASP A 85 5.23 -3.87 7.81
CA ASP A 85 5.54 -3.37 9.15
C ASP A 85 4.82 -2.04 9.44
N ALA A 86 4.76 -1.14 8.46
CA ALA A 86 4.06 0.15 8.54
C ALA A 86 2.53 -0.01 8.62
N VAL A 87 1.96 -0.94 7.86
CA VAL A 87 0.52 -1.27 7.86
C VAL A 87 0.09 -1.96 9.17
N ASN A 88 1.02 -2.63 9.86
CA ASN A 88 0.77 -3.33 11.11
C ASN A 88 1.68 -2.83 12.25
N PRO A 89 1.40 -1.63 12.80
CA PRO A 89 2.24 -1.02 13.84
C PRO A 89 2.34 -1.86 15.12
N SER A 90 1.38 -2.77 15.34
CA SER A 90 1.42 -3.72 16.47
C SER A 90 2.60 -4.70 16.39
N ARG A 91 2.99 -5.15 15.19
CA ARG A 91 4.18 -6.01 15.01
C ARG A 91 5.49 -5.25 15.20
N ARG A 92 5.54 -3.97 14.80
CA ARG A 92 6.71 -3.10 14.99
C ARG A 92 7.03 -2.92 16.48
N ARG A 93 6.01 -2.61 17.29
CA ARG A 93 6.16 -2.48 18.76
C ARG A 93 6.63 -3.77 19.42
N GLU A 94 6.18 -4.92 18.97
CA GLU A 94 6.59 -6.22 19.51
C GLU A 94 8.05 -6.56 19.17
N ARG A 95 8.50 -6.27 17.93
CA ARG A 95 9.90 -6.43 17.51
C ARG A 95 10.86 -5.49 18.24
N GLU A 96 10.46 -4.25 18.50
CA GLU A 96 11.25 -3.32 19.30
C GLU A 96 11.35 -3.74 20.77
N ARG A 97 10.26 -4.27 21.35
CA ARG A 97 10.28 -4.85 22.70
C ARG A 97 11.19 -6.08 22.76
N ALA A 98 11.09 -7.00 21.80
CA ALA A 98 11.91 -8.21 21.76
C ALA A 98 13.42 -7.92 21.61
N GLN A 99 13.79 -6.88 20.84
CA GLN A 99 15.19 -6.48 20.68
C GLN A 99 15.77 -5.81 21.93
N ARG A 100 14.97 -5.07 22.72
CA ARG A 100 15.42 -4.51 24.01
C ARG A 100 15.66 -5.58 25.07
N VAL A 101 14.93 -6.69 25.03
CA VAL A 101 15.09 -7.79 26.00
C VAL A 101 16.36 -8.60 25.76
N ARG A 102 16.81 -8.75 24.50
CA ARG A 102 18.04 -9.50 24.16
C ARG A 102 19.37 -8.77 24.40
N ARG A 103 19.33 -7.50 24.83
CA ARG A 103 20.52 -6.69 25.15
C ARG A 103 20.75 -6.52 26.65
N ARG A 104 20.06 -7.27 27.50
CA ARG A 104 20.32 -7.35 28.94
C ARG A 104 20.95 -8.67 29.29
#